data_AF-A0A7S2JCK0-F1
#
_entry.id   AF-A0A7S2JCK0-F1
#
_cell.length_a   1.000
_cell.length_b   1.000
_cell.length_c   1.000
_cell.angle_alpha   90.00
_cell.angle_beta   90.00
_cell.angle_gamma   90.00
#
_symmetry.space_group_name_H-M   'P 1'
#
loop_
_entity.id
_entity.type
_entity.pdbx_description
1 polymer ?
#
loop_
_entity_poly.entity_id
_entity_poly.type
_entity_poly.pdbx_seq_one_letter_code
_entity_poly.pdbx_strand_id
1 'polypeptide(L)'
;AGVQGAISSPIGPQSCEAPALFPHSHGIYFALFGHNCWCCAEGAEAFLYRSPHPLGPYTSMGDINLASDGTRAVRGQSAFVVRIGSITPSDPFASPSNASSTSTSLTSSPTSSLLLPSPFFVVAFDEWMTGSTRASMFQYWAPLHFVAARDGNLTITPLLQYRHKWSPTPASLEGHPSPP
;
A
#
# COMPACT_ATOMS: atom_id res chain seq x y z
N ALA A 1 34.94 10.87 0.54
CA ALA A 1 33.91 11.32 -0.40
C ALA A 1 32.81 11.98 0.41
N GLY A 2 32.50 13.25 0.16
CA GLY A 2 31.43 13.95 0.88
C GLY A 2 30.08 13.33 0.55
N VAL A 3 29.26 13.08 1.56
CA VAL A 3 27.86 12.71 1.38
C VAL A 3 27.21 13.88 0.65
N GLN A 4 26.89 13.73 -0.64
CA GLN A 4 26.02 14.68 -1.32
C GLN A 4 24.74 14.78 -0.48
N GLY A 5 24.46 15.98 0.04
CA GLY A 5 23.29 16.20 0.87
C GLY A 5 22.03 15.74 0.15
N ALA A 6 21.12 15.10 0.87
CA ALA A 6 19.85 14.69 0.30
C ALA A 6 19.12 15.94 -0.23
N ILE A 7 18.87 15.97 -1.53
CA ILE A 7 18.11 17.02 -2.20
C ILE A 7 16.66 16.57 -2.35
N SER A 8 15.72 17.47 -2.04
CA SER A 8 14.31 17.24 -2.37
C SER A 8 14.04 17.60 -3.83
N SER A 9 13.28 16.76 -4.51
CA SER A 9 12.73 17.04 -5.84
C SER A 9 11.23 16.74 -5.83
N PRO A 10 10.43 17.36 -6.71
CA PRO A 10 9.06 16.90 -6.95
C PRO A 10 9.02 15.39 -7.24
N ILE A 11 8.03 14.71 -6.69
CA ILE A 11 7.82 13.27 -6.84
C ILE A 11 6.53 13.08 -7.63
N GLY A 12 6.54 12.17 -8.60
CA GLY A 12 5.38 11.89 -9.45
C GLY A 12 5.32 12.75 -10.72
N PRO A 13 4.37 12.47 -11.62
CA PRO A 13 4.16 13.25 -12.83
C PRO A 13 3.61 14.63 -12.48
N GLN A 14 3.70 15.56 -13.44
CA GLN A 14 2.90 16.79 -13.38
C GLN A 14 1.42 16.38 -13.35
N SER A 15 0.64 16.98 -12.44
CA SER A 15 -0.79 16.66 -12.24
C SER A 15 -1.07 15.31 -11.56
N CYS A 16 -0.39 15.03 -10.45
CA CYS A 16 -0.79 13.95 -9.53
C CYS A 16 -1.59 14.49 -8.32
N GLU A 17 -2.37 13.61 -7.70
CA GLU A 17 -3.09 13.88 -6.45
C GLU A 17 -3.05 12.65 -5.52
N ALA A 18 -3.86 12.66 -4.46
CA ALA A 18 -4.02 11.52 -3.55
C ALA A 18 -2.68 10.93 -3.00
N PRO A 19 -1.78 11.77 -2.45
CA PRO A 19 -0.47 11.31 -2.04
C PRO A 19 -0.52 10.43 -0.80
N ALA A 20 0.22 9.33 -0.81
CA ALA A 20 0.59 8.60 0.39
C ALA A 20 2.11 8.35 0.39
N LEU A 21 2.78 8.73 1.48
CA LEU A 21 4.20 8.43 1.69
C LEU A 21 4.29 7.49 2.89
N PHE A 22 4.90 6.33 2.70
CA PHE A 22 5.05 5.35 3.77
C PHE A 22 6.39 4.65 3.68
N PRO A 23 7.02 4.38 4.82
CA PRO A 23 8.24 3.62 4.84
C PRO A 23 7.98 2.11 4.78
N HIS A 24 9.01 1.36 4.44
CA HIS A 24 9.06 -0.10 4.44
C HIS A 24 10.36 -0.59 5.09
N SER A 25 10.52 -1.91 5.20
CA SER A 25 11.74 -2.53 5.72
C SER A 25 13.01 -2.09 4.99
N HIS A 26 14.15 -2.21 5.69
CA HIS A 26 15.49 -1.91 5.17
C HIS A 26 15.69 -0.46 4.68
N GLY A 27 14.97 0.50 5.26
CA GLY A 27 15.13 1.92 4.93
C GLY A 27 14.60 2.31 3.55
N ILE A 28 13.73 1.48 2.95
CA ILE A 28 13.07 1.79 1.69
C ILE A 28 11.82 2.63 1.98
N TYR A 29 11.60 3.65 1.17
CA TYR A 29 10.43 4.52 1.23
C TYR A 29 9.62 4.37 -0.04
N PHE A 30 8.31 4.35 0.11
CA PHE A 30 7.35 4.30 -0.99
C PHE A 30 6.50 5.54 -1.00
N ALA A 31 6.25 6.06 -2.20
CA ALA A 31 5.30 7.13 -2.45
C ALA A 31 4.25 6.65 -3.45
N LEU A 32 2.98 6.84 -3.15
CA LEU A 32 1.84 6.51 -3.98
C LEU A 32 1.14 7.80 -4.39
N PHE A 33 0.74 7.89 -5.65
CA PHE A 33 -0.05 8.99 -6.18
C PHE A 33 -1.13 8.50 -7.14
N GLY A 34 -2.26 9.19 -7.15
CA GLY A 34 -3.25 9.07 -8.20
C GLY A 34 -3.07 10.10 -9.31
N HIS A 35 -3.72 9.88 -10.44
CA HIS A 35 -3.90 10.92 -11.46
C HIS A 35 -4.79 12.03 -10.89
N ASN A 36 -4.52 13.29 -11.22
CA ASN A 36 -5.42 14.41 -10.88
C ASN A 36 -6.71 14.35 -11.72
N CYS A 37 -7.64 13.50 -11.32
CA CYS A 37 -9.04 13.60 -11.69
C CYS A 37 -9.96 13.13 -10.56
N TRP A 38 -10.75 14.09 -10.06
CA TRP A 38 -11.73 13.93 -8.98
C TRP A 38 -12.80 12.82 -9.19
N CYS A 39 -13.22 12.52 -10.43
CA CYS A 39 -14.24 11.49 -10.73
C CYS A 39 -14.13 10.84 -12.13
N CYS A 40 -12.93 10.68 -12.67
CA CYS A 40 -12.72 10.01 -13.96
C CYS A 40 -12.18 8.58 -13.76
N ALA A 41 -12.17 7.78 -14.84
CA ALA A 41 -11.54 6.45 -14.82
C ALA A 41 -10.02 6.53 -14.58
N GLU A 42 -9.40 7.64 -14.96
CA GLU A 42 -7.99 7.99 -14.73
C GLU A 42 -7.72 8.26 -13.24
N GLY A 43 -8.70 8.78 -12.51
CA GLY A 43 -8.59 9.01 -11.05
C GLY A 43 -8.38 7.72 -10.26
N ALA A 44 -8.62 6.56 -10.86
CA ALA A 44 -8.34 5.25 -10.29
C ALA A 44 -6.90 4.76 -10.47
N GLU A 45 -6.04 5.51 -11.18
CA GLU A 45 -4.61 5.22 -11.26
C GLU A 45 -3.97 5.27 -9.87
N ALA A 46 -3.01 4.38 -9.62
CA ALA A 46 -2.27 4.31 -8.37
C ALA A 46 -0.78 4.10 -8.67
N PHE A 47 -0.08 5.16 -9.05
CA PHE A 47 1.34 5.10 -9.39
C PHE A 47 2.18 5.00 -8.14
N LEU A 48 2.95 3.92 -8.04
CA LEU A 48 3.88 3.74 -6.94
C LEU A 48 5.30 4.09 -7.35
N TYR A 49 6.01 4.70 -6.42
CA TYR A 49 7.41 5.07 -6.51
C TYR A 49 8.15 4.55 -5.29
N ARG A 50 9.46 4.31 -5.43
CA ARG A 50 10.34 3.91 -4.32
C ARG A 50 11.64 4.70 -4.26
N SER A 51 12.20 4.83 -3.06
CA SER A 51 13.47 5.51 -2.80
C SER A 51 14.20 4.90 -1.60
N PRO A 52 15.55 4.91 -1.54
CA PRO A 52 16.30 4.55 -0.34
C PRO A 52 16.29 5.65 0.74
N HIS A 53 15.65 6.79 0.49
CA HIS A 53 15.61 7.95 1.39
C HIS A 53 14.27 8.70 1.24
N PRO A 54 13.66 9.26 2.30
CA PRO A 54 12.35 9.90 2.20
C PRO A 54 12.31 11.10 1.25
N LEU A 55 13.45 11.76 1.04
CA LEU A 55 13.60 12.91 0.13
C LEU A 55 13.88 12.51 -1.33
N GLY A 56 13.98 11.22 -1.63
CA GLY A 56 14.32 10.74 -2.98
C GLY A 56 15.80 10.38 -3.16
N PRO A 57 16.23 10.13 -4.41
CA PRO A 57 15.41 10.16 -5.63
C PRO A 57 14.42 8.98 -5.70
N TYR A 58 13.22 9.26 -6.20
CA TYR A 58 12.18 8.26 -6.37
C TYR A 58 12.19 7.65 -7.78
N THR A 59 12.16 6.33 -7.84
CA THR A 59 12.04 5.55 -9.09
C THR A 59 10.63 5.01 -9.22
N SER A 60 9.99 5.22 -10.38
CA SER A 60 8.66 4.70 -10.67
C SER A 60 8.64 3.16 -10.70
N MET A 61 7.58 2.58 -10.15
CA MET A 61 7.30 1.14 -10.16
C MET A 61 6.06 0.78 -10.99
N GLY A 62 5.31 1.77 -11.49
CA GLY A 62 4.10 1.59 -12.29
C GLY A 62 2.79 1.75 -11.51
N ASP A 63 1.67 1.55 -12.21
CA ASP A 63 0.31 1.59 -11.66
C ASP A 63 0.00 0.26 -10.94
N ILE A 64 -0.10 0.28 -9.61
CA ILE A 64 -0.36 -0.94 -8.80
C ILE A 64 -1.80 -1.42 -8.89
N ASN A 65 -2.70 -0.60 -9.46
CA ASN A 65 -4.09 -0.94 -9.69
C ASN A 65 -4.32 -1.51 -11.10
N LEU A 66 -3.29 -1.58 -11.95
CA LEU A 66 -3.36 -2.13 -13.31
C LEU A 66 -3.13 -3.65 -13.29
N ALA A 67 -4.12 -4.40 -13.74
CA ALA A 67 -4.03 -5.84 -13.93
C ALA A 67 -3.26 -6.21 -15.21
N SER A 68 -2.89 -7.48 -15.35
CA SER A 68 -2.11 -7.97 -16.49
C SER A 68 -2.81 -7.85 -17.85
N ASP A 69 -4.14 -7.74 -17.85
CA ASP A 69 -4.96 -7.54 -19.05
C ASP A 69 -5.16 -6.05 -19.39
N GLY A 70 -4.53 -5.14 -18.63
CA GLY A 70 -4.65 -3.70 -18.80
C GLY A 70 -5.91 -3.09 -18.17
N THR A 71 -6.74 -3.88 -17.50
CA THR A 71 -7.90 -3.37 -16.74
C THR A 71 -7.49 -2.91 -15.35
N ARG A 72 -8.29 -2.04 -14.72
CA ARG A 72 -8.07 -1.62 -13.33
C ARG A 72 -8.92 -2.43 -12.37
N ALA A 73 -8.31 -2.91 -11.29
CA ALA A 73 -8.97 -3.76 -10.30
C ALA A 73 -9.98 -2.97 -9.44
N VAL A 74 -9.65 -1.72 -9.13
CA VAL A 74 -10.46 -0.82 -8.30
C VAL A 74 -10.85 0.41 -9.12
N ARG A 75 -12.12 0.82 -9.07
CA ARG A 75 -12.64 2.02 -9.76
C ARG A 75 -12.67 3.25 -8.85
N GLY A 76 -11.68 3.38 -7.97
CA GLY A 76 -11.61 4.43 -6.96
C GLY A 76 -10.22 5.03 -6.86
N GLN A 77 -10.14 6.23 -6.28
CA GLN A 77 -8.90 6.96 -6.06
C GLN A 77 -8.26 6.52 -4.75
N SER A 78 -6.92 6.39 -4.71
CA SER A 78 -6.25 6.03 -3.47
C SER A 78 -6.51 7.09 -2.39
N ALA A 79 -6.78 6.66 -1.16
CA ALA A 79 -7.04 7.56 -0.04
C ALA A 79 -5.85 7.60 0.91
N PHE A 80 -5.41 6.43 1.37
CA PHE A 80 -4.28 6.29 2.29
C PHE A 80 -3.69 4.89 2.23
N VAL A 81 -2.50 4.74 2.81
CA VAL A 81 -1.86 3.45 3.07
C VAL A 81 -1.68 3.31 4.57
N VAL A 82 -2.19 2.23 5.13
CA VAL A 82 -2.04 1.89 6.54
C VAL A 82 -1.10 0.69 6.70
N ARG A 83 -0.25 0.76 7.71
CA ARG A 83 0.59 -0.37 8.11
C ARG A 83 -0.11 -1.17 9.19
N ILE A 84 -0.21 -2.48 9.02
CA ILE A 84 -0.81 -3.41 9.97
C ILE A 84 0.25 -4.38 10.48
N GLY A 85 0.28 -4.58 11.80
CA GLY A 85 1.20 -5.49 12.47
C GLY A 85 2.00 -4.81 13.58
N SER A 86 2.68 -5.62 14.40
CA SER A 86 3.48 -5.10 15.51
C SER A 86 4.72 -4.38 15.01
N ILE A 87 4.92 -3.16 15.53
CA ILE A 87 6.20 -2.44 15.46
C ILE A 87 7.17 -3.18 16.39
N THR A 88 8.15 -3.87 15.82
CA THR A 88 9.22 -4.49 16.60
C THR A 88 10.23 -3.43 17.03
N PRO A 89 11.01 -3.61 18.11
CA PRO A 89 12.09 -2.68 18.46
C PRO A 89 13.15 -2.50 17.37
N SER A 90 13.32 -3.50 16.49
CA SER A 90 14.19 -3.43 15.30
C SER A 90 13.57 -2.71 14.12
N ASP A 91 12.35 -2.22 14.26
CA ASP A 91 11.67 -1.45 13.24
C ASP A 91 12.34 -0.08 13.14
N PRO A 92 12.89 0.30 11.97
CA PRO A 92 13.55 1.59 11.80
C PRO A 92 12.62 2.79 12.02
N PHE A 93 11.31 2.55 12.16
CA PHE A 93 10.29 3.57 12.44
C PHE A 93 9.71 3.50 13.85
N ALA A 94 10.17 2.57 14.69
CA ALA A 94 9.84 2.61 16.11
C ALA A 94 10.40 3.91 16.70
N SER A 95 9.51 4.79 17.19
CA SER A 95 9.97 5.97 17.91
C SER A 95 10.82 5.50 19.10
N PRO A 96 12.07 5.97 19.26
CA PRO A 96 12.96 5.51 20.33
C PRO A 96 12.40 5.80 21.73
N SER A 97 11.39 6.67 21.84
CA SER A 97 10.75 7.06 23.10
C SER A 97 9.68 6.10 23.64
N ASN A 98 9.21 5.11 22.86
CA ASN A 98 8.12 4.22 23.27
C ASN A 98 8.54 2.76 23.49
N ALA A 99 9.84 2.49 23.61
CA ALA A 99 10.36 1.18 23.99
C ALA A 99 10.17 0.88 25.49
N SER A 100 8.95 1.06 26.02
CA SER A 100 8.57 0.44 27.29
C SER A 100 8.08 -0.96 26.97
N SER A 101 9.02 -1.90 27.09
CA SER A 101 8.85 -3.33 26.86
C SER A 101 7.79 -3.93 27.79
N THR A 102 6.53 -3.88 27.37
CA THR A 102 5.48 -4.78 27.87
C THR A 102 5.25 -5.83 26.79
N SER A 103 6.13 -6.83 26.76
CA SER A 103 5.99 -8.00 25.91
C SER A 103 4.85 -8.86 26.45
N THR A 104 3.62 -8.61 26.01
CA THR A 104 2.52 -9.53 26.25
C THR A 104 2.65 -10.67 25.25
N SER A 105 3.28 -11.76 25.67
CA SER A 105 3.40 -12.98 24.87
C SER A 105 2.00 -13.59 24.64
N LEU A 106 1.38 -13.28 23.51
CA LEU A 106 0.21 -14.02 23.04
C LEU A 106 0.70 -15.37 22.52
N THR A 107 0.62 -16.39 23.37
CA THR A 107 0.77 -17.79 22.98
C THR A 107 -0.45 -18.21 22.17
N SER A 108 -0.41 -18.06 20.85
CA SER A 108 -1.41 -18.61 19.94
C SER A 108 -0.95 -19.95 19.35
N SER A 109 -1.83 -20.94 19.45
CA SER A 109 -1.67 -22.31 18.95
C SER A 109 -1.44 -22.38 17.43
N PRO A 110 -0.75 -23.42 16.92
CA PRO A 110 -0.43 -23.55 15.51
C PRO A 110 -1.65 -24.09 14.75
N THR A 111 -2.46 -23.18 14.23
CA THR A 111 -3.37 -23.53 13.12
C THR A 111 -2.74 -22.91 11.88
N SER A 112 -2.35 -23.74 10.92
CA SER A 112 -1.72 -23.37 9.63
C SER A 112 -2.68 -22.55 8.78
N SER A 113 -2.98 -21.34 9.21
CA SER A 113 -3.60 -20.31 8.40
C SER A 113 -2.45 -19.51 7.77
N LEU A 114 -2.48 -19.26 6.47
CA LEU A 114 -1.52 -18.45 5.72
C LEU A 114 -1.37 -17.05 6.34
N LEU A 115 -0.56 -16.93 7.39
CA LEU A 115 -0.34 -15.67 8.09
C LEU A 115 0.28 -14.70 7.08
N LEU A 116 -0.39 -13.56 6.88
CA LEU A 116 0.24 -12.45 6.18
C LEU A 116 1.51 -12.09 6.95
N PRO A 117 2.65 -11.89 6.27
CA PRO A 117 3.87 -11.47 6.92
C PRO A 117 3.60 -10.15 7.67
N SER A 118 3.92 -10.10 8.95
CA SER A 118 3.85 -8.88 9.75
C SER A 118 5.22 -8.19 9.74
N PRO A 119 5.29 -6.87 9.52
CA PRO A 119 4.18 -5.99 9.14
C PRO A 119 3.76 -6.18 7.67
N PHE A 120 2.50 -5.87 7.37
CA PHE A 120 2.02 -5.68 5.99
C PHE A 120 1.37 -4.31 5.85
N PHE A 121 1.12 -3.91 4.61
CA PHE A 121 0.47 -2.64 4.30
C PHE A 121 -0.87 -2.90 3.63
N VAL A 122 -1.84 -2.05 3.90
CA VAL A 122 -3.14 -2.05 3.23
C VAL A 122 -3.33 -0.68 2.61
N VAL A 123 -3.62 -0.66 1.32
CA VAL A 123 -4.04 0.56 0.62
C VAL A 123 -5.57 0.63 0.64
N ALA A 124 -6.07 1.84 0.88
CA ALA A 124 -7.48 2.16 0.79
C ALA A 124 -7.75 3.01 -0.46
N PHE A 125 -8.88 2.79 -1.11
CA PHE A 125 -9.40 3.62 -2.19
C PHE A 125 -10.83 4.05 -1.92
N ASP A 126 -11.17 5.25 -2.35
CA ASP A 126 -12.53 5.79 -2.33
C ASP A 126 -13.08 5.81 -3.77
N GLU A 127 -14.19 5.12 -4.02
CA GLU A 127 -14.88 5.22 -5.31
C GLU A 127 -15.78 6.45 -5.34
N TRP A 128 -15.21 7.54 -5.85
CA TRP A 128 -15.93 8.79 -6.09
C TRP A 128 -16.89 8.63 -7.27
N MET A 129 -18.17 8.42 -6.98
CA MET A 129 -19.24 8.49 -7.99
C MET A 129 -19.76 9.92 -8.15
N THR A 130 -20.03 10.33 -9.39
CA THR A 130 -20.80 11.55 -9.68
C THR A 130 -22.30 11.26 -9.44
N GLY A 131 -22.82 11.59 -8.26
CA GLY A 131 -24.21 11.30 -7.88
C GLY A 131 -24.59 11.64 -6.44
N SER A 132 -25.83 11.31 -6.02
CA SER A 132 -26.40 11.72 -4.73
C SER A 132 -25.73 11.07 -3.51
N THR A 133 -25.41 11.94 -2.54
CA THR A 133 -24.76 11.73 -1.23
C THR A 133 -23.41 11.01 -1.27
N ARG A 134 -22.35 11.75 -0.94
CA ARG A 134 -20.98 11.25 -0.73
C ARG A 134 -20.87 10.10 0.28
N ALA A 135 -21.89 9.91 1.12
CA ALA A 135 -21.95 8.86 2.13
C ALA A 135 -22.30 7.46 1.56
N SER A 136 -22.71 7.34 0.29
CA SER A 136 -23.04 6.06 -0.35
C SER A 136 -21.86 5.39 -1.07
N MET A 137 -20.67 6.00 -0.99
CA MET A 137 -19.49 5.58 -1.74
C MET A 137 -18.84 4.35 -1.12
N PHE A 138 -18.34 3.47 -1.98
CA PHE A 138 -17.61 2.27 -1.55
C PHE A 138 -16.18 2.63 -1.17
N GLN A 139 -15.70 2.02 -0.08
CA GLN A 139 -14.30 2.04 0.28
C GLN A 139 -13.69 0.67 0.00
N TYR A 140 -12.62 0.67 -0.78
CA TYR A 140 -11.90 -0.53 -1.18
C TYR A 140 -10.64 -0.63 -0.33
N TRP A 141 -10.36 -1.83 0.19
CA TRP A 141 -9.18 -2.09 1.00
C TRP A 141 -8.49 -3.31 0.43
N ALA A 142 -7.19 -3.20 0.15
CA ALA A 142 -6.42 -4.30 -0.40
C ALA A 142 -5.01 -4.34 0.18
N PRO A 143 -4.52 -5.54 0.55
CA PRO A 143 -3.15 -5.69 1.04
C PRO A 143 -2.15 -5.42 -0.09
N LEU A 144 -1.09 -4.69 0.23
CA LEU A 144 0.08 -4.55 -0.62
C LEU A 144 1.01 -5.74 -0.37
N HIS A 145 1.29 -6.49 -1.42
CA HIS A 145 2.19 -7.64 -1.36
C HIS A 145 3.53 -7.31 -2.01
N PHE A 146 4.56 -7.14 -1.18
CA PHE A 146 5.93 -6.88 -1.62
C PHE A 146 6.68 -8.21 -1.77
N VAL A 147 7.13 -8.51 -2.99
CA VAL A 147 7.93 -9.69 -3.30
C VAL A 147 9.38 -9.27 -3.47
N ALA A 148 10.30 -9.93 -2.78
CA ALA A 148 11.72 -9.75 -3.03
C ALA A 148 12.08 -10.39 -4.38
N ALA A 149 12.54 -9.57 -5.32
CA ALA A 149 13.18 -10.02 -6.54
C ALA A 149 14.60 -10.52 -6.23
N ARG A 150 15.15 -11.33 -7.14
CA ARG A 150 16.46 -11.99 -6.94
C ARG A 150 17.63 -11.01 -6.82
N ASP A 151 17.49 -9.81 -7.35
CA ASP A 151 18.45 -8.71 -7.30
C ASP A 151 18.31 -7.85 -6.03
N GLY A 152 17.42 -8.24 -5.09
CA GLY A 152 17.11 -7.48 -3.89
C GLY A 152 16.12 -6.34 -4.12
N ASN A 153 15.62 -6.15 -5.34
CA ASN A 153 14.55 -5.20 -5.60
C ASN A 153 13.22 -5.70 -5.06
N LEU A 154 12.40 -4.81 -4.48
CA LEU A 154 11.02 -5.15 -4.17
C LEU A 154 10.15 -4.96 -5.42
N THR A 155 9.39 -5.98 -5.80
CA THR A 155 8.26 -5.86 -6.74
C THR A 155 6.96 -5.93 -5.96
N ILE A 156 5.88 -5.43 -6.54
CA ILE A 156 4.56 -5.52 -5.94
C ILE A 156 3.70 -6.35 -6.84
N THR A 157 3.02 -7.33 -6.24
CA THR A 157 1.96 -8.03 -6.97
C THR A 157 0.80 -7.06 -7.15
N PRO A 158 0.27 -6.86 -8.37
CA PRO A 158 -0.89 -6.00 -8.60
C PRO A 158 -1.99 -6.30 -7.59
N LEU A 159 -2.74 -5.27 -7.19
CA LEU A 159 -3.77 -5.38 -6.17
C LEU A 159 -4.71 -6.54 -6.50
N LEU A 160 -4.73 -7.53 -5.61
CA LEU A 160 -5.62 -8.67 -5.70
C LEU A 160 -7.08 -8.21 -5.60
N GLN A 161 -7.90 -8.84 -6.44
CA GLN A 161 -9.37 -8.88 -6.47
C GLN A 161 -10.09 -8.06 -5.39
N TYR A 162 -10.92 -7.11 -5.84
CA TYR A 162 -11.96 -6.52 -5.01
C TYR A 162 -12.69 -7.59 -4.20
N ARG A 163 -12.75 -7.37 -2.89
CA ARG A 163 -13.59 -8.17 -2.00
C ARG A 163 -14.56 -7.24 -1.30
N HIS A 164 -15.85 -7.47 -1.51
CA HIS A 164 -16.92 -6.76 -0.80
C HIS A 164 -16.83 -6.95 0.73
N LYS A 165 -16.24 -8.06 1.19
CA LYS A 165 -15.87 -8.29 2.58
C LYS A 165 -14.50 -8.99 2.63
N TRP A 166 -13.59 -8.45 3.43
CA TRP A 166 -12.33 -9.11 3.75
C TRP A 166 -12.33 -9.56 5.21
N SER A 167 -11.72 -10.70 5.49
CA SER A 167 -11.37 -11.10 6.84
C SER A 167 -9.84 -11.11 6.94
N PRO A 168 -9.24 -10.56 8.01
CA PRO A 168 -7.81 -10.71 8.27
C PRO A 168 -7.44 -12.16 8.57
N THR A 169 -8.42 -13.06 8.75
CA THR A 169 -8.19 -14.49 8.94
C THR A 169 -7.90 -15.17 7.59
N PRO A 170 -6.79 -15.93 7.47
CA PRO A 170 -6.34 -16.51 6.19
C PRO A 170 -7.27 -17.55 5.53
N ALA A 171 -8.39 -17.91 6.17
CA ALA A 171 -9.29 -18.96 5.70
C ALA A 171 -10.10 -18.60 4.45
N SER A 172 -9.93 -17.40 3.87
CA SER A 172 -10.78 -16.93 2.76
C SER A 172 -10.06 -16.72 1.42
N LEU A 173 -8.82 -17.19 1.24
CA LEU A 173 -8.13 -17.04 -0.06
C LEU A 173 -8.77 -17.84 -1.22
N GLU A 174 -9.76 -18.70 -0.95
CA GLU A 174 -10.58 -19.31 -2.00
C GLU A 174 -11.57 -18.29 -2.59
N GLY A 175 -11.56 -18.18 -3.92
CA GLY A 175 -12.23 -17.12 -4.66
C GLY A 175 -13.74 -17.07 -4.45
N HIS A 176 -14.22 -15.92 -3.99
CA HIS A 176 -15.63 -15.57 -4.12
C HIS A 176 -15.89 -15.12 -5.57
N PRO A 177 -16.97 -15.57 -6.23
CA PRO A 177 -17.34 -15.03 -7.53
C PRO A 177 -17.60 -13.52 -7.42
N SER A 178 -17.14 -12.78 -8.43
CA SER A 178 -17.42 -11.36 -8.59
C SER A 178 -18.93 -11.11 -8.53
N PRO A 179 -19.40 -10.04 -7.86
CA PRO A 179 -20.80 -9.64 -7.96
C PRO A 179 -21.14 -9.29 -9.43
N PRO A 180 -22.41 -9.47 -9.84
CA PRO A 180 -22.88 -9.11 -11.18
C PRO A 180 -22.76 -7.61 -11.46
#